data_AF-A0A2G5KPJ1-F1
#
_entry.id   AF-A0A2G5KPJ1-F1
#
_cell.length_a   1.000
_cell.length_b   1.000
_cell.length_c   1.000
_cell.angle_alpha   90.00
_cell.angle_beta   90.00
_cell.angle_gamma   90.00
#
_symmetry.space_group_name_H-M   'P 1'
#
loop_
_entity.id
_entity.type
_entity.pdbx_description
1 polymer ?
#
loop_
_entity_poly.entity_id
_entity_poly.type
_entity_poly.pdbx_seq_one_letter_code
_entity_poly.pdbx_strand_id
1 'polypeptide(L)'
;MTNKELFDNIHLFMPDGVEFIHDILENIGHISFRTEEVKRDGLEIIRKLLELNLIEVFHWGEHHKIIYNLDFTLEQTVKYVDNIWFIGADVSDFYGMVMFKYKDWYLQALEKEGLTHTTYWKVFVQEKIGDLEKWIEKNRPSTI
;
A
#
# COMPACT_ATOMS: atom_id res chain seq x y z
N MET A 1 -10.76 -1.41 10.94
CA MET A 1 -9.47 -2.07 11.20
C MET A 1 -8.57 -1.26 12.15
N THR A 2 -7.98 -1.90 13.14
CA THR A 2 -6.99 -1.33 14.09
C THR A 2 -5.58 -1.33 13.48
N ASN A 3 -4.61 -0.60 14.08
CA ASN A 3 -3.21 -0.71 13.64
C ASN A 3 -2.66 -2.12 13.81
N LYS A 4 -2.99 -2.77 14.93
CA LYS A 4 -2.58 -4.15 15.18
C LYS A 4 -3.02 -5.08 14.04
N GLU A 5 -4.29 -5.00 13.64
CA GLU A 5 -4.84 -5.80 12.54
C GLU A 5 -4.16 -5.48 11.20
N LEU A 6 -3.75 -4.22 10.96
CA LEU A 6 -2.97 -3.86 9.78
C LEU A 6 -1.60 -4.55 9.80
N PHE A 7 -0.87 -4.46 10.92
CA PHE A 7 0.49 -4.99 11.08
C PHE A 7 0.56 -6.52 11.17
N ASP A 8 -0.54 -7.20 11.50
CA ASP A 8 -0.64 -8.65 11.41
C ASP A 8 -0.50 -9.15 9.94
N ASN A 9 -0.80 -8.29 8.95
CA ASN A 9 -0.62 -8.58 7.53
C ASN A 9 0.80 -8.20 7.05
N ILE A 10 1.82 -8.88 7.61
CA ILE A 10 3.22 -8.51 7.41
C ILE A 10 3.65 -8.36 5.93
N HIS A 11 3.05 -9.14 5.02
CA HIS A 11 3.39 -9.12 3.59
C HIS A 11 2.92 -7.84 2.88
N LEU A 12 1.93 -7.13 3.45
CA LEU A 12 1.51 -5.80 3.02
C LEU A 12 2.61 -4.73 3.20
N PHE A 13 3.73 -5.06 3.82
CA PHE A 13 4.87 -4.17 4.05
C PHE A 13 6.11 -4.59 3.26
N MET A 14 6.03 -5.66 2.47
CA MET A 14 7.08 -6.09 1.56
C MET A 14 7.18 -5.12 0.37
N PRO A 15 8.37 -4.79 -0.18
CA PRO A 15 8.52 -3.73 -1.20
C PRO A 15 7.61 -3.78 -2.43
N ASP A 16 7.14 -4.96 -2.82
CA ASP A 16 6.25 -5.25 -3.95
C ASP A 16 4.80 -5.57 -3.51
N GLY A 17 4.48 -5.49 -2.22
CA GLY A 17 3.19 -5.90 -1.65
C GLY A 17 2.00 -4.98 -1.91
N VAL A 18 2.18 -3.87 -2.65
CA VAL A 18 1.15 -2.81 -2.80
C VAL A 18 1.00 -2.28 -4.23
N GLU A 19 1.63 -2.88 -5.24
CA GLU A 19 1.69 -2.29 -6.58
C GLU A 19 0.30 -2.03 -7.17
N PHE A 20 -0.54 -3.05 -7.13
CA PHE A 20 -1.94 -3.00 -7.52
C PHE A 20 -2.86 -3.12 -6.31
N ILE A 21 -4.11 -2.67 -6.48
CA ILE A 21 -5.15 -2.87 -5.46
C ILE A 21 -5.34 -4.37 -5.16
N HIS A 22 -5.23 -5.26 -6.15
CA HIS A 22 -5.36 -6.69 -5.89
C HIS A 22 -4.23 -7.23 -5.00
N ASP A 23 -2.99 -6.73 -5.11
CA ASP A 23 -1.89 -7.15 -4.23
C ASP A 23 -2.19 -6.81 -2.77
N ILE A 24 -2.76 -5.63 -2.53
CA ILE A 24 -3.20 -5.19 -1.21
C ILE A 24 -4.28 -6.14 -0.67
N LEU A 25 -5.27 -6.47 -1.50
CA LEU A 25 -6.39 -7.33 -1.12
C LEU A 25 -5.95 -8.77 -0.83
N GLU A 26 -5.09 -9.33 -1.66
CA GLU A 26 -4.54 -10.67 -1.48
C GLU A 26 -3.69 -10.74 -0.20
N ASN A 27 -2.92 -9.70 0.10
CA ASN A 27 -2.12 -9.60 1.32
C ASN A 27 -2.97 -9.55 2.61
N ILE A 28 -4.23 -9.11 2.53
CA ILE A 28 -5.18 -9.15 3.66
C ILE A 28 -6.14 -10.37 3.60
N GLY A 29 -5.86 -11.33 2.71
CA GLY A 29 -6.55 -12.62 2.67
C GLY A 29 -7.80 -12.68 1.80
N HIS A 30 -8.08 -11.65 0.99
CA HIS A 30 -9.17 -11.70 0.03
C HIS A 30 -8.79 -12.53 -1.20
N ILE A 31 -9.65 -13.48 -1.56
CA ILE A 31 -9.51 -14.33 -2.76
C ILE A 31 -10.48 -13.94 -3.89
N SER A 32 -11.39 -13.00 -3.60
CA SER A 32 -12.39 -12.48 -4.53
C SER A 32 -12.53 -10.99 -4.29
N PHE A 33 -12.64 -10.21 -5.37
CA PHE A 33 -12.59 -8.73 -5.31
C PHE A 33 -13.92 -8.06 -5.70
N ARG A 34 -14.98 -8.87 -5.82
CA ARG A 34 -16.22 -8.48 -6.51
C ARG A 34 -17.30 -7.89 -5.60
N THR A 35 -17.06 -7.71 -4.31
CA THR A 35 -18.08 -7.28 -3.34
C THR A 35 -17.82 -5.88 -2.79
N GLU A 36 -18.89 -5.22 -2.32
CA GLU A 36 -18.81 -3.92 -1.64
C GLU A 36 -17.96 -3.99 -0.37
N GLU A 37 -18.04 -5.10 0.36
CA GLU A 37 -17.21 -5.34 1.54
C GLU A 37 -15.72 -5.34 1.21
N VAL A 38 -15.32 -6.06 0.17
CA VAL A 38 -13.91 -6.12 -0.24
C VAL A 38 -13.39 -4.76 -0.70
N LYS A 39 -14.22 -4.00 -1.43
CA LYS A 39 -13.90 -2.63 -1.82
C LYS A 39 -13.69 -1.73 -0.59
N ARG A 40 -14.61 -1.79 0.38
CA ARG A 40 -14.52 -1.03 1.62
C ARG A 40 -13.24 -1.36 2.40
N ASP A 41 -12.91 -2.63 2.53
CA ASP A 41 -11.71 -3.08 3.23
C ASP A 41 -10.44 -2.61 2.52
N GLY A 42 -10.36 -2.75 1.19
CA GLY A 42 -9.24 -2.26 0.40
C GLY A 42 -9.06 -0.74 0.50
N LEU A 43 -10.15 0.03 0.44
CA LEU A 43 -10.11 1.49 0.64
C LEU A 43 -9.65 1.86 2.05
N GLU A 44 -10.04 1.10 3.08
CA GLU A 44 -9.57 1.31 4.45
C GLU A 44 -8.06 1.06 4.57
N ILE A 45 -7.54 0.00 3.97
CA ILE A 45 -6.10 -0.30 3.96
C ILE A 45 -5.31 0.78 3.23
N ILE A 46 -5.72 1.13 2.01
CA ILE A 46 -5.07 2.17 1.20
C ILE A 46 -5.00 3.48 1.99
N ARG A 47 -6.11 3.87 2.62
CA ARG A 47 -6.18 5.05 3.49
C ARG A 47 -5.13 4.96 4.61
N LYS A 48 -5.07 3.86 5.36
CA LYS A 48 -4.10 3.68 6.45
C LYS A 48 -2.66 3.74 5.98
N LEU A 49 -2.33 3.10 4.85
CA LEU A 49 -0.97 3.13 4.29
C LEU A 49 -0.56 4.55 3.85
N LEU A 50 -1.51 5.32 3.30
CA LEU A 50 -1.31 6.74 2.98
C LEU A 50 -1.18 7.61 4.25
N GLU A 51 -2.00 7.39 5.29
CA GLU A 51 -1.94 8.08 6.58
C GLU A 51 -0.59 7.83 7.29
N LEU A 52 -0.07 6.60 7.17
CA LEU A 52 1.25 6.23 7.65
C LEU A 52 2.38 6.83 6.80
N ASN A 53 2.07 7.49 5.68
CA ASN A 53 3.03 8.05 4.72
C ASN A 53 3.97 6.96 4.16
N LEU A 54 3.50 5.72 4.04
CA LEU A 54 4.28 4.57 3.55
C LEU A 54 4.25 4.47 2.03
N ILE A 55 3.08 4.71 1.44
CA ILE A 55 2.87 4.58 0.00
C ILE A 55 2.54 5.92 -0.66
N GLU A 56 2.69 5.95 -1.97
CA GLU A 56 2.23 7.03 -2.84
C GLU A 56 1.69 6.47 -4.16
N VAL A 57 0.81 7.23 -4.80
CA VAL A 57 0.35 6.91 -6.15
C VAL A 57 1.49 7.20 -7.13
N PHE A 58 1.92 6.21 -7.89
CA PHE A 58 2.89 6.43 -8.98
C PHE A 58 2.26 6.42 -10.36
N HIS A 59 1.10 5.77 -10.52
CA HIS A 59 0.34 5.77 -11.77
C HIS A 59 -1.16 5.87 -11.47
N TRP A 60 -1.87 6.75 -12.20
CA TRP A 60 -3.32 6.98 -11.97
C TRP A 60 -4.22 6.21 -12.94
N GLY A 61 -3.71 5.09 -13.45
CA GLY A 61 -4.39 4.28 -14.45
C GLY A 61 -4.61 5.01 -15.76
N GLU A 62 -5.76 4.77 -16.37
CA GLU A 62 -6.18 5.39 -17.64
C GLU A 62 -6.11 6.92 -17.65
N HIS A 63 -6.28 7.57 -16.49
CA HIS A 63 -6.26 9.02 -16.36
C HIS A 63 -4.89 9.61 -16.03
N HIS A 64 -3.82 8.80 -15.93
CA HIS A 64 -2.51 9.27 -15.49
C HIS A 64 -2.01 10.51 -16.25
N LYS A 65 -2.09 10.52 -17.58
CA LYS A 65 -1.64 11.64 -18.40
C LYS A 65 -2.33 12.98 -18.09
N ILE A 66 -3.51 12.95 -17.49
CA ILE A 66 -4.33 14.13 -17.21
C ILE A 66 -4.03 14.66 -15.80
N ILE A 67 -3.86 13.77 -14.83
CA ILE A 67 -3.85 14.15 -13.41
C ILE A 67 -2.53 13.93 -12.68
N TYR A 68 -1.49 13.39 -13.33
CA TYR A 68 -0.22 13.04 -12.67
C TYR A 68 0.53 14.22 -12.03
N ASN A 69 0.34 15.45 -12.51
CA ASN A 69 0.98 16.66 -11.97
C ASN A 69 0.14 17.38 -10.92
N LEU A 70 -1.01 16.82 -10.54
CA LEU A 70 -1.86 17.42 -9.52
C LEU A 70 -1.49 16.84 -8.15
N ASP A 71 -1.38 17.72 -7.17
CA ASP A 71 -1.19 17.31 -5.77
C ASP A 71 -2.54 16.98 -5.15
N PHE A 72 -2.81 15.69 -4.98
CA PHE A 72 -3.99 15.22 -4.28
C PHE A 72 -3.72 15.13 -2.78
N THR A 73 -4.63 15.69 -1.98
CA THR A 73 -4.71 15.38 -0.55
C THR A 73 -5.12 13.91 -0.35
N LEU A 74 -4.87 13.37 0.84
CA LEU A 74 -5.27 12.01 1.20
C LEU A 74 -6.75 11.73 0.89
N GLU A 75 -7.65 12.63 1.26
CA GLU A 75 -9.09 12.47 1.00
C GLU A 75 -9.41 12.48 -0.49
N GLN A 76 -8.74 13.34 -1.27
CA GLN A 76 -8.94 13.39 -2.71
C GLN A 76 -8.42 12.12 -3.39
N THR A 77 -7.28 11.59 -2.94
CA THR A 77 -6.73 10.32 -3.42
C THR A 77 -7.70 9.19 -3.14
N VAL A 78 -8.11 8.99 -1.88
CA VAL A 78 -9.03 7.89 -1.50
C VAL A 78 -10.35 8.01 -2.25
N LYS A 79 -10.91 9.23 -2.37
CA LYS A 79 -12.14 9.47 -3.14
C LYS A 79 -11.97 9.16 -4.62
N TYR A 80 -10.81 9.47 -5.21
CA TYR A 80 -10.54 9.13 -6.60
C TYR A 80 -10.51 7.62 -6.80
N VAL A 81 -9.82 6.88 -5.93
CA VAL A 81 -9.77 5.41 -5.97
C VAL A 81 -11.17 4.81 -5.85
N ASP A 82 -11.96 5.29 -4.89
CA ASP A 82 -13.35 4.85 -4.71
C ASP A 82 -14.20 5.05 -5.97
N ASN A 83 -14.04 6.19 -6.67
CA ASN A 83 -14.81 6.49 -7.87
C ASN A 83 -14.46 5.60 -9.07
N ILE A 84 -13.19 5.20 -9.22
CA ILE A 84 -12.77 4.36 -10.36
C ILE A 84 -12.97 2.87 -10.10
N TRP A 85 -13.04 2.46 -8.83
CA TRP A 85 -13.22 1.06 -8.45
C TRP A 85 -14.70 0.69 -8.44
N PHE A 86 -15.16 0.00 -9.48
CA PHE A 86 -16.53 -0.50 -9.58
C PHE A 86 -16.71 -1.86 -8.89
N ILE A 87 -17.92 -2.13 -8.41
CA ILE A 87 -18.26 -3.44 -7.83
C ILE A 87 -18.31 -4.50 -8.92
N GLY A 88 -17.67 -5.63 -8.66
CA GLY A 88 -17.53 -6.71 -9.64
C GLY A 88 -16.17 -6.75 -10.34
N ALA A 89 -15.27 -5.80 -10.06
CA ALA A 89 -13.90 -5.80 -10.56
C ALA A 89 -13.16 -7.09 -10.22
N ASP A 90 -12.27 -7.52 -11.10
CA ASP A 90 -11.33 -8.62 -10.89
C ASP A 90 -9.87 -8.20 -11.14
N VAL A 91 -8.95 -9.17 -11.03
CA VAL A 91 -7.50 -8.94 -11.20
C VAL A 91 -7.19 -8.13 -12.46
N SER A 92 -7.86 -8.45 -13.57
CA SER A 92 -7.56 -7.82 -14.85
C SER A 92 -7.95 -6.34 -14.90
N ASP A 93 -9.02 -5.96 -14.20
CA ASP A 93 -9.51 -4.59 -14.14
C ASP A 93 -8.53 -3.68 -13.37
N PHE A 94 -7.88 -4.20 -12.32
CA PHE A 94 -6.99 -3.43 -11.47
C PHE A 94 -5.73 -2.93 -12.20
N TYR A 95 -5.30 -3.58 -13.28
CA TYR A 95 -4.19 -3.09 -14.12
C TYR A 95 -4.50 -1.74 -14.80
N GLY A 96 -5.78 -1.41 -15.01
CA GLY A 96 -6.23 -0.13 -15.58
C GLY A 96 -6.48 0.95 -14.53
N MET A 97 -6.44 0.61 -13.25
CA MET A 97 -6.75 1.51 -12.13
C MET A 97 -5.47 2.19 -11.59
N VAL A 98 -5.55 2.72 -10.37
CA VAL A 98 -4.41 3.32 -9.68
C VAL A 98 -3.37 2.24 -9.32
N MET A 99 -2.09 2.63 -9.39
CA MET A 99 -0.97 1.82 -8.91
C MET A 99 -0.20 2.58 -7.83
N PHE A 100 0.23 1.87 -6.81
CA PHE A 100 0.96 2.43 -5.66
C PHE A 100 2.38 1.90 -5.60
N LYS A 101 3.26 2.69 -5.00
CA LYS A 101 4.59 2.23 -4.62
C LYS A 101 4.86 2.69 -3.21
N TYR A 102 5.79 2.03 -2.53
CA TYR A 102 6.33 2.60 -1.31
C TYR A 102 7.11 3.87 -1.60
N LYS A 103 7.06 4.80 -0.66
CA LYS A 103 7.89 5.99 -0.68
C LYS A 103 9.36 5.62 -0.52
N ASP A 104 10.21 6.38 -1.19
CA ASP A 104 11.66 6.14 -1.21
C ASP A 104 12.27 6.08 0.19
N TRP A 105 11.78 6.87 1.16
CA TRP A 105 12.29 6.85 2.53
C TRP A 105 12.17 5.46 3.17
N TYR A 106 11.06 4.76 2.90
CA TYR A 106 10.77 3.45 3.48
C TYR A 106 11.70 2.41 2.87
N LEU A 107 11.80 2.40 1.54
CA LEU A 107 12.69 1.48 0.81
C LEU A 107 14.16 1.69 1.21
N GLN A 108 14.63 2.94 1.24
CA GLN A 108 15.99 3.26 1.65
C GLN A 108 16.27 2.89 3.11
N ALA A 109 15.28 3.02 4.01
CA ALA A 109 15.43 2.61 5.40
C ALA A 109 15.55 1.08 5.51
N LEU A 110 14.76 0.31 4.75
CA LEU A 110 14.87 -1.15 4.71
C LEU A 110 16.22 -1.61 4.11
N GLU A 111 16.69 -0.97 3.05
CA GLU A 111 18.00 -1.24 2.45
C GLU A 111 19.15 -1.00 3.43
N LYS A 112 19.08 0.06 4.25
CA LYS A 112 20.07 0.34 5.31
C LYS A 112 20.11 -0.74 6.39
N GLU A 113 18.97 -1.39 6.66
CA GLU A 113 18.89 -2.54 7.58
C GLU A 113 19.36 -3.86 6.92
N GLY A 114 19.72 -3.82 5.63
CA GLY A 114 20.28 -4.94 4.88
C GLY A 114 19.29 -5.70 4.01
N LEU A 115 18.15 -5.09 3.65
CA LEU A 115 17.23 -5.69 2.68
C LEU A 115 17.90 -5.78 1.29
N THR A 116 17.73 -6.92 0.62
CA THR A 116 18.21 -7.18 -0.74
C THR A 116 17.12 -7.90 -1.54
N HIS A 117 17.27 -7.97 -2.86
CA HIS A 117 16.32 -8.68 -3.75
C HIS A 117 16.21 -10.20 -3.47
N THR A 118 17.19 -10.79 -2.77
CA THR A 118 17.16 -12.22 -2.37
C THR A 118 16.66 -12.44 -0.93
N THR A 119 16.34 -11.37 -0.21
CA THR A 119 16.01 -11.45 1.21
C THR A 119 14.60 -12.01 1.43
N TYR A 120 14.48 -13.03 2.26
CA TYR A 120 13.17 -13.56 2.64
C TYR A 120 12.49 -12.64 3.67
N TRP A 121 11.40 -11.99 3.26
CA TRP A 121 10.76 -10.88 3.98
C TRP A 121 10.47 -11.18 5.46
N LYS A 122 9.80 -12.30 5.77
CA LYS A 122 9.42 -12.63 7.15
C LYS A 122 10.63 -12.80 8.08
N VAL A 123 11.68 -13.46 7.60
CA VAL A 123 12.92 -13.65 8.37
C VAL A 123 13.64 -12.32 8.57
N PHE A 124 13.66 -11.48 7.53
CA PHE A 124 14.25 -10.14 7.62
C PHE A 124 13.55 -9.27 8.67
N VAL A 125 12.22 -9.20 8.64
CA VAL A 125 11.48 -8.43 9.65
C VAL A 125 11.77 -8.99 11.04
N GLN A 126 11.77 -10.32 11.22
CA GLN A 126 12.04 -10.92 12.53
C GLN A 126 13.47 -10.64 13.05
N GLU A 127 14.49 -10.73 12.20
CA GLU A 127 15.89 -10.68 12.63
C GLU A 127 16.51 -9.27 12.61
N LYS A 128 16.03 -8.38 11.73
CA LYS A 128 16.61 -7.05 11.52
C LYS A 128 15.73 -5.92 12.04
N ILE A 129 14.41 -6.06 11.92
CA ILE A 129 13.46 -4.99 12.25
C ILE A 129 12.85 -5.17 13.65
N GLY A 130 12.41 -6.39 13.97
CA GLY A 130 11.65 -6.71 15.16
C GLY A 130 10.22 -6.18 15.08
N ASP A 131 9.92 -5.16 15.88
CA ASP A 131 8.61 -4.53 15.93
C ASP A 131 8.46 -3.54 14.76
N LEU A 132 7.79 -3.98 13.69
CA LEU A 132 7.66 -3.23 12.44
C LEU A 132 6.89 -1.91 12.62
N GLU A 133 5.85 -1.88 13.45
CA GLU A 133 5.08 -0.66 13.74
C GLU A 133 5.98 0.38 14.38
N LYS A 134 6.66 0.02 15.48
CA LYS A 134 7.59 0.94 16.15
C LYS A 134 8.77 1.34 15.27
N TRP A 135 9.27 0.43 14.44
CA TRP A 135 10.36 0.73 13.53
C TRP A 135 9.93 1.76 12.47
N ILE A 136 8.72 1.63 11.91
CA ILE A 136 8.15 2.62 10.99
C ILE A 136 7.99 3.97 11.69
N GLU A 137 7.41 4.01 12.89
CA GLU A 137 7.24 5.25 13.65
C GLU A 137 8.58 5.97 13.90
N LYS A 138 9.63 5.22 14.20
CA LYS A 138 10.97 5.76 14.47
C LYS A 138 11.68 6.28 13.21
N ASN A 139 11.49 5.61 12.07
CA ASN A 139 12.22 5.91 10.83
C ASN A 139 11.48 6.84 9.87
N ARG A 140 10.16 6.96 10.02
CA ARG A 140 9.34 7.82 9.17
C ARG A 140 9.82 9.28 9.30
N PRO A 141 10.03 9.99 8.18
CA PRO A 141 10.38 11.40 8.21
C PRO A 141 9.34 12.20 9.00
N SER A 142 9.80 13.07 9.90
CA SER A 142 8.93 14.07 10.50
C SER A 142 8.45 14.98 9.37
N THR A 143 7.15 15.05 9.14
CA THR A 143 6.56 15.96 8.16
C THR A 143 7.00 17.39 8.51
N ILE A 144 7.69 18.07 7.59
CA ILE A 144 8.01 19.51 7.69
C ILE A 144 6.73 20.30 7.44
#